data_AF-A0A9D1LZV4-F1
#
_entry.id   AF-A0A9D1LZV4-F1
#
_cell.length_a   1.000
_cell.length_b   1.000
_cell.length_c   1.000
_cell.angle_alpha   90.00
_cell.angle_beta   90.00
_cell.angle_gamma   90.00
#
_symmetry.space_group_name_H-M   'P 1'
#
loop_
_entity.id
_entity.type
_entity.pdbx_description
1 polymer ?
#
loop_
_entity_poly.entity_id
_entity_poly.type
_entity_poly.pdbx_seq_one_letter_code
_entity_poly.pdbx_strand_id
1 'polypeptide(L)'
;MFEQKFDFYDKTVLKSYNLDSSMRYQLNMLDSLDLFTRKHSENVASITCRLCEYLHCKKDFTTYCTICAFLHDIGKMFIPPSILQKPSRLTDEEYETMKTHTTIGYKMCLNDDKLRPYAIGPRCHHEALNGTGYPDRIKGVRNSI
;
A
#
# COMPACT_ATOMS: atom_id res chain seq x y z
N MET A 1 -2.28 35.54 -9.51
CA MET A 1 -2.62 34.11 -9.58
C MET A 1 -2.15 33.50 -8.29
N PHE A 2 -3.04 33.12 -7.37
CA PHE A 2 -2.63 32.45 -6.14
C PHE A 2 -2.17 31.04 -6.53
N GLU A 3 -0.87 30.76 -6.43
CA GLU A 3 -0.39 29.38 -6.40
C GLU A 3 -1.01 28.74 -5.16
N GLN A 4 -2.02 27.90 -5.38
CA GLN A 4 -2.58 27.09 -4.33
C GLN A 4 -1.47 26.11 -3.92
N LYS A 5 -0.82 26.38 -2.79
CA LYS A 5 0.24 25.51 -2.27
C LYS A 5 -0.40 24.20 -1.88
N PHE A 6 -0.23 23.17 -2.71
CA PHE A 6 -0.77 21.85 -2.45
C PHE A 6 -0.04 21.25 -1.24
N ASP A 7 -0.73 21.17 -0.12
CA ASP A 7 -0.20 20.54 1.08
C ASP A 7 -0.37 19.03 0.95
N PHE A 8 0.73 18.27 0.93
CA PHE A 8 0.73 16.80 0.89
C PHE A 8 0.46 16.13 2.24
N TYR A 9 0.52 16.85 3.37
CA TYR A 9 0.40 16.29 4.73
C TYR A 9 -0.84 16.67 5.53
N ASP A 10 -1.63 17.64 5.08
CA ASP A 10 -3.00 17.86 5.55
C ASP A 10 -3.84 16.55 5.64
N LYS A 11 -4.64 16.42 6.68
CA LYS A 11 -5.39 15.18 7.00
C LYS A 11 -6.89 15.31 6.72
N THR A 12 -7.34 16.46 6.26
CA THR A 12 -8.76 16.78 6.04
C THR A 12 -9.34 16.05 4.83
N VAL A 13 -8.54 15.77 3.80
CA VAL A 13 -9.00 15.20 2.52
C VAL A 13 -9.34 13.71 2.61
N LEU A 14 -8.57 12.90 3.35
CA LEU A 14 -8.94 11.50 3.60
C LEU A 14 -10.30 11.36 4.29
N LYS A 15 -10.69 12.36 5.11
CA LYS A 15 -11.99 12.40 5.76
C LYS A 15 -13.12 12.80 4.80
N SER A 16 -12.83 13.52 3.71
CA SER A 16 -13.81 14.02 2.75
C SER A 16 -14.13 13.04 1.62
N TYR A 17 -13.22 12.10 1.31
CA TYR A 17 -13.60 10.89 0.58
C TYR A 17 -14.51 10.07 1.48
N ASN A 18 -15.82 10.25 1.32
CA ASN A 18 -16.85 9.42 1.91
C ASN A 18 -16.38 7.97 1.83
N LEU A 19 -16.10 7.39 3.01
CA LEU A 19 -15.75 6.00 3.17
C LEU A 19 -16.93 5.17 2.66
N ASP A 20 -16.93 4.91 1.35
CA ASP A 20 -17.82 3.95 0.74
C ASP A 20 -17.67 2.61 1.49
N SER A 21 -18.72 1.82 1.48
CA SER A 21 -18.78 0.48 2.09
C SER A 21 -17.53 -0.36 1.80
N SER A 22 -16.97 -0.22 0.59
CA SER A 22 -15.68 -0.78 0.19
C SER A 22 -14.54 -0.33 1.12
N MET A 23 -14.24 0.98 1.16
CA MET A 23 -13.14 1.53 1.99
C MET A 23 -13.26 1.16 3.46
N ARG A 24 -14.47 1.14 4.02
CA ARG A 24 -14.69 0.71 5.41
C ARG A 24 -14.33 -0.76 5.62
N TYR A 25 -14.66 -1.62 4.67
CA TYR A 25 -14.30 -3.03 4.72
C TYR A 25 -12.78 -3.23 4.71
N GLN A 26 -12.06 -2.49 3.86
CA GLN A 26 -10.60 -2.58 3.81
C GLN A 26 -9.93 -1.96 5.05
N LEU A 27 -10.50 -0.89 5.62
CA LEU A 27 -10.03 -0.35 6.90
C LEU A 27 -10.16 -1.36 8.05
N ASN A 28 -11.27 -2.11 8.11
CA ASN A 28 -11.45 -3.18 9.10
C ASN A 28 -10.38 -4.27 8.96
N MET A 29 -9.90 -4.55 7.75
CA MET A 29 -8.80 -5.50 7.55
C MET A 29 -7.49 -5.00 8.18
N LEU A 30 -7.28 -3.69 8.26
CA LEU A 30 -6.11 -3.09 8.92
C LEU A 30 -6.18 -3.18 10.45
N ASP A 31 -7.35 -3.44 11.04
CA ASP A 31 -7.46 -3.65 12.49
C ASP A 31 -6.76 -4.93 12.94
N SER A 32 -6.51 -5.86 12.02
CA SER A 32 -5.71 -7.05 12.27
C SER A 32 -4.19 -6.80 12.29
N LEU A 33 -3.76 -5.60 11.87
CA LEU A 33 -2.36 -5.18 11.89
C LEU A 33 -2.00 -4.55 13.25
N ASP A 34 -0.71 -4.57 13.58
CA ASP A 34 -0.23 -3.79 14.71
C ASP A 34 -0.47 -2.28 14.49
N LEU A 35 -0.61 -1.53 15.59
CA LEU A 35 -0.95 -0.10 15.57
C LEU A 35 0.02 0.74 14.73
N PHE A 36 1.30 0.38 14.71
CA PHE A 36 2.31 1.12 13.95
C PHE A 36 2.13 0.89 12.45
N THR A 37 2.00 -0.36 12.02
CA THR A 37 1.76 -0.71 10.61
C THR A 37 0.43 -0.13 10.12
N ARG A 38 -0.63 -0.15 10.93
CA ARG A 38 -1.90 0.49 10.59
C ARG A 38 -1.74 1.99 10.33
N LYS A 39 -1.13 2.72 11.27
CA LYS A 39 -0.92 4.18 11.13
C LYS A 39 -0.01 4.50 9.94
N HIS A 40 0.97 3.64 9.66
CA HIS A 40 1.81 3.74 8.48
C HIS A 40 0.97 3.65 7.20
N SER A 41 0.15 2.60 7.05
CA SER A 41 -0.73 2.42 5.91
C SER A 41 -1.72 3.56 5.71
N GLU A 42 -2.32 4.09 6.79
CA GLU A 42 -3.20 5.27 6.74
C GLU A 42 -2.47 6.51 6.19
N ASN A 43 -1.23 6.75 6.62
CA ASN A 43 -0.45 7.88 6.13
C ASN A 43 -0.03 7.72 4.66
N VAL A 44 0.41 6.52 4.27
CA VAL A 44 0.78 6.23 2.87
C VAL A 44 -0.44 6.40 1.97
N ALA A 45 -1.59 5.86 2.34
CA ALA A 45 -2.84 6.04 1.59
C ALA A 45 -3.24 7.52 1.44
N SER A 46 -3.06 8.33 2.50
CA SER A 46 -3.28 9.78 2.43
C SER A 46 -2.41 10.44 1.35
N ILE A 47 -1.12 10.14 1.38
CA ILE A 47 -0.13 10.72 0.46
C ILE A 47 -0.42 10.25 -0.97
N THR A 48 -0.75 8.97 -1.15
CA THR A 48 -1.12 8.41 -2.46
C THR A 48 -2.34 9.09 -3.06
N CYS A 49 -3.41 9.26 -2.27
CA CYS A 49 -4.61 9.97 -2.71
C CYS A 49 -4.27 11.38 -3.21
N ARG A 50 -3.47 12.10 -2.43
CA ARG A 50 -3.05 13.47 -2.71
C ARG A 50 -2.15 13.57 -3.93
N LEU A 51 -1.26 12.61 -4.11
CA LEU A 51 -0.44 12.52 -5.32
C LEU A 51 -1.32 12.32 -6.56
N CYS A 52 -2.31 11.44 -6.49
CA CYS A 52 -3.26 11.25 -7.59
C CYS A 52 -4.08 12.53 -7.89
N GLU A 53 -4.52 13.26 -6.86
CA GLU A 53 -5.22 14.55 -7.03
C GLU A 53 -4.34 15.63 -7.65
N TYR A 54 -3.11 15.75 -7.17
CA TYR A 54 -2.11 16.68 -7.72
C TYR A 54 -1.81 16.38 -9.19
N LEU A 55 -1.78 15.10 -9.55
CA LEU A 55 -1.62 14.63 -10.93
C LEU A 55 -2.93 14.64 -11.75
N HIS A 56 -4.02 15.18 -11.19
CA HIS A 56 -5.34 15.27 -11.82
C HIS A 56 -5.87 13.91 -12.34
N CYS A 57 -5.57 12.84 -11.61
CA CYS A 57 -6.09 11.51 -11.92
C CYS A 57 -7.61 11.45 -11.75
N LYS A 58 -8.24 10.53 -12.49
CA LYS A 58 -9.67 10.25 -12.36
C LYS A 58 -9.99 9.72 -10.97
N LYS A 59 -11.17 10.07 -10.43
CA LYS A 59 -11.64 9.66 -9.10
C LYS A 59 -11.51 8.15 -8.87
N ASP A 60 -11.97 7.33 -9.81
CA ASP A 60 -11.94 5.86 -9.65
C ASP A 60 -10.50 5.32 -9.55
N PHE A 61 -9.57 5.92 -10.30
CA PHE A 61 -8.14 5.58 -10.23
C PHE A 61 -7.53 6.04 -8.91
N THR A 62 -7.85 7.26 -8.46
CA THR A 62 -7.43 7.76 -7.15
C THR A 62 -7.92 6.84 -6.02
N THR A 63 -9.18 6.41 -6.07
CA THR A 63 -9.75 5.45 -5.11
C THR A 63 -9.02 4.11 -5.17
N TYR A 64 -8.79 3.57 -6.37
CA TYR A 64 -8.04 2.33 -6.56
C TYR A 64 -6.63 2.40 -5.95
N CYS A 65 -5.85 3.43 -6.28
CA CYS A 65 -4.50 3.62 -5.75
C CYS A 65 -4.50 3.80 -4.23
N THR A 66 -5.48 4.52 -3.69
CA THR A 66 -5.63 4.72 -2.24
C THR A 66 -5.90 3.40 -1.52
N ILE A 67 -6.77 2.54 -2.06
CA ILE A 67 -7.04 1.22 -1.47
C ILE A 67 -5.80 0.31 -1.58
N CYS A 68 -5.09 0.34 -2.71
CA CYS A 68 -3.83 -0.39 -2.85
C CYS A 68 -2.80 0.05 -1.80
N ALA A 69 -2.71 1.35 -1.53
CA ALA A 69 -1.83 1.91 -0.51
C ALA A 69 -2.25 1.54 0.92
N PHE A 70 -3.55 1.41 1.22
CA PHE A 70 -3.99 0.87 2.51
C PHE A 70 -3.52 -0.57 2.72
N LEU A 71 -3.67 -1.40 1.68
CA LEU A 71 -3.44 -2.84 1.77
C LEU A 71 -1.97 -3.24 1.58
N HIS A 72 -1.08 -2.33 1.16
CA HIS A 72 0.27 -2.68 0.68
C HIS A 72 1.05 -3.59 1.65
N ASP A 73 0.89 -3.33 2.95
CA ASP A 73 1.59 -4.02 4.03
C ASP A 73 0.77 -5.11 4.73
N ILE A 74 -0.43 -5.48 4.23
CA ILE A 74 -1.34 -6.40 4.93
C ILE A 74 -0.69 -7.77 5.23
N GLY A 75 0.24 -8.22 4.38
CA GLY A 75 0.97 -9.46 4.59
C GLY A 75 1.93 -9.44 5.78
N LYS A 76 2.25 -8.26 6.35
CA LYS A 76 3.12 -8.15 7.54
C LYS A 76 2.53 -8.84 8.77
N MET A 77 1.21 -9.06 8.83
CA MET A 77 0.59 -9.83 9.90
C MET A 77 1.11 -11.27 10.04
N PHE A 78 1.72 -11.81 8.97
CA PHE A 78 2.31 -13.15 8.94
C PHE A 78 3.84 -13.15 9.07
N ILE A 79 4.46 -11.98 9.26
CA ILE A 79 5.90 -11.88 9.52
C ILE A 79 6.13 -12.05 11.03
N PRO A 80 7.06 -12.93 11.45
CA PRO A 80 7.35 -13.12 12.87
C PRO A 80 7.70 -11.79 13.58
N PRO A 81 7.16 -11.51 14.78
CA PRO A 81 7.47 -10.27 15.50
C PRO A 81 8.96 -10.04 15.74
N SER A 82 9.73 -11.11 15.94
CA SER A 82 11.20 -11.06 16.08
C SER A 82 11.93 -10.50 14.85
N ILE A 83 11.32 -10.62 13.66
CA ILE A 83 11.82 -10.06 12.40
C ILE A 83 11.16 -8.69 12.16
N LEU A 84 9.83 -8.60 12.31
CA LEU A 84 9.06 -7.39 12.01
C LEU A 84 9.45 -6.20 12.89
N GLN A 85 9.74 -6.44 14.17
CA GLN A 85 10.02 -5.41 15.17
C GLN A 85 11.49 -5.40 15.61
N LYS A 86 12.39 -6.03 14.82
CA LYS A 86 13.81 -6.10 15.16
C LYS A 86 14.41 -4.68 15.21
N PRO A 87 15.05 -4.27 16.32
CA PRO A 87 15.62 -2.93 16.45
C PRO A 87 16.98 -2.78 15.73
N SER A 88 17.60 -3.89 15.34
CA SER A 88 18.85 -3.93 14.58
C SER A 88 18.61 -4.33 13.13
N ARG A 89 19.66 -4.24 12.30
CA ARG A 89 19.59 -4.68 10.90
C ARG A 89 19.19 -6.15 10.82
N LEU A 90 18.33 -6.46 9.85
CA LEU A 90 17.99 -7.83 9.49
C LEU A 90 19.22 -8.53 8.91
N THR A 91 19.36 -9.82 9.19
CA THR A 91 20.25 -10.70 8.41
C THR A 91 19.67 -10.91 7.01
N ASP A 92 20.46 -11.48 6.10
CA ASP A 92 19.99 -11.77 4.76
C ASP A 92 18.79 -12.73 4.78
N GLU A 93 18.80 -13.75 5.63
CA GLU A 93 17.70 -14.72 5.79
C GLU A 93 16.43 -14.09 6.39
N GLU A 94 16.61 -13.22 7.38
CA GLU A 94 15.50 -12.46 7.96
C GLU A 94 14.91 -11.48 6.94
N TYR A 95 15.75 -10.89 6.08
CA TYR A 95 15.30 -10.03 5.01
C TYR A 95 14.56 -10.81 3.92
N GLU A 96 15.03 -12.01 3.54
CA GLU A 96 14.27 -12.91 2.65
C GLU A 96 12.89 -13.23 3.22
N THR A 97 12.81 -13.49 4.53
CA THR A 97 11.53 -13.71 5.21
C THR A 97 10.66 -12.46 5.18
N MET A 98 11.21 -11.29 5.51
CA MET A 98 10.50 -10.01 5.46
C MET A 98 9.89 -9.76 4.08
N LYS A 99 10.64 -9.99 2.98
CA LYS A 99 10.14 -9.77 1.61
C LYS A 99 8.88 -10.56 1.27
N THR A 100 8.64 -11.69 1.94
CA THR A 100 7.47 -12.54 1.67
C THR A 100 6.13 -11.84 1.94
N HIS A 101 6.10 -10.77 2.76
CA HIS A 101 4.87 -10.03 3.06
C HIS A 101 4.15 -9.54 1.79
N THR A 102 4.90 -9.20 0.73
CA THR A 102 4.35 -8.79 -0.57
C THR A 102 3.51 -9.90 -1.20
N THR A 103 4.07 -11.12 -1.28
CA THR A 103 3.40 -12.29 -1.87
C THR A 103 2.29 -12.84 -0.98
N ILE A 104 2.44 -12.73 0.34
CA ILE A 104 1.40 -13.12 1.30
C ILE A 104 0.20 -12.18 1.16
N GLY A 105 0.42 -10.86 1.20
CA GLY A 105 -0.63 -9.86 1.03
C GLY A 105 -1.33 -9.98 -0.31
N TYR A 106 -0.58 -10.26 -1.39
CA TYR A 106 -1.15 -10.56 -2.71
C TYR A 106 -2.11 -11.75 -2.66
N LYS A 107 -1.69 -12.88 -2.09
CA LYS A 107 -2.53 -14.09 -1.96
C LYS A 107 -3.76 -13.84 -1.10
N MET A 108 -3.62 -13.10 0.01
CA MET A 108 -4.76 -12.71 0.84
C MET A 108 -5.80 -11.94 0.04
N CYS A 109 -5.36 -10.95 -0.75
CA CYS A 109 -6.27 -10.18 -1.59
C CYS A 109 -6.93 -11.04 -2.67
N LEU A 110 -6.21 -11.99 -3.28
CA LEU A 110 -6.79 -12.88 -4.29
C LEU A 110 -7.90 -13.80 -3.73
N ASN A 111 -7.76 -14.21 -2.47
CA ASN A 111 -8.70 -15.11 -1.79
C ASN A 111 -10.00 -14.41 -1.35
N ASP A 112 -10.08 -13.09 -1.45
CA ASP A 112 -11.26 -12.29 -1.11
C ASP A 112 -11.76 -11.54 -2.35
N ASP A 113 -13.00 -11.82 -2.77
CA ASP A 113 -13.60 -11.21 -3.95
C ASP A 113 -13.59 -9.67 -3.92
N LYS A 114 -13.73 -9.07 -2.74
CA LYS A 114 -13.74 -7.62 -2.56
C LYS A 114 -12.34 -7.00 -2.60
N LEU A 115 -11.30 -7.78 -2.29
CA LEU A 115 -9.92 -7.30 -2.26
C LEU A 115 -9.15 -7.63 -3.54
N ARG A 116 -9.59 -8.66 -4.28
CA ARG A 116 -8.93 -9.14 -5.49
C ARG A 116 -8.57 -8.05 -6.49
N PRO A 117 -9.41 -7.03 -6.76
CA PRO A 117 -9.03 -5.95 -7.67
C PRO A 117 -7.76 -5.22 -7.24
N TYR A 118 -7.48 -5.10 -5.94
CA TYR A 118 -6.39 -4.33 -5.37
C TYR A 118 -5.13 -5.14 -5.06
N ALA A 119 -5.11 -6.43 -5.43
CA ALA A 119 -4.04 -7.36 -5.04
C ALA A 119 -2.64 -6.89 -5.51
N ILE A 120 -2.55 -6.13 -6.60
CA ILE A 120 -1.29 -5.59 -7.10
C ILE A 120 -0.63 -4.61 -6.11
N GLY A 121 -1.41 -3.92 -5.26
CA GLY A 121 -0.86 -3.02 -4.23
C GLY A 121 0.15 -3.72 -3.32
N PRO A 122 -0.26 -4.76 -2.56
CA PRO A 122 0.66 -5.54 -1.76
C PRO A 122 1.79 -6.19 -2.55
N ARG A 123 1.54 -6.65 -3.78
CA ARG A 123 2.54 -7.36 -4.57
C ARG A 123 3.70 -6.47 -5.01
N CYS A 124 3.40 -5.29 -5.54
CA CYS A 124 4.35 -4.54 -6.36
C CYS A 124 4.92 -3.28 -5.70
N HIS A 125 4.51 -2.93 -4.48
CA HIS A 125 4.94 -1.67 -3.85
C HIS A 125 6.44 -1.58 -3.53
N HIS A 126 7.17 -2.71 -3.57
CA HIS A 126 8.62 -2.78 -3.47
C HIS A 126 9.33 -3.03 -4.81
N GLU A 127 8.61 -3.00 -5.92
CA GLU A 127 9.22 -2.99 -7.24
C GLU A 127 9.92 -1.65 -7.50
N ALA A 128 11.02 -1.70 -8.24
CA ALA A 128 11.80 -0.52 -8.60
C ALA A 128 11.86 -0.41 -10.11
N LEU A 129 11.71 0.81 -10.66
CA LEU A 129 11.66 1.03 -12.12
C LEU A 129 12.89 0.51 -12.87
N ASN A 130 14.05 0.42 -12.22
CA ASN A 130 15.30 -0.13 -12.75
C ASN A 130 15.38 -1.67 -12.68
N GLY A 131 14.37 -2.35 -12.12
CA GLY A 131 14.31 -3.80 -11.95
C GLY A 131 15.08 -4.35 -10.75
N THR A 132 15.52 -3.50 -9.80
CA THR A 132 16.23 -3.96 -8.59
C THR A 132 15.29 -4.26 -7.42
N GLY A 133 13.99 -4.10 -7.60
CA GLY A 133 12.97 -4.35 -6.58
C GLY A 133 12.63 -5.83 -6.39
N TYR A 134 11.53 -6.09 -5.69
CA TYR A 134 10.99 -7.44 -5.45
C TYR A 134 9.46 -7.39 -5.38
N PRO A 135 8.74 -8.52 -5.55
CA PRO A 135 9.23 -9.89 -5.74
C PRO A 135 9.61 -10.29 -7.16
N ASP A 136 9.10 -9.59 -8.18
CA ASP A 136 9.14 -9.98 -9.59
C ASP A 136 10.27 -9.29 -10.37
N ARG A 137 10.91 -8.24 -9.80
CA ARG A 137 12.01 -7.49 -10.43
C ARG A 137 11.58 -6.84 -11.74
N ILE A 138 10.39 -6.23 -11.72
CA ILE A 138 9.76 -5.64 -12.91
C ILE A 138 10.53 -4.37 -13.30
N LYS A 139 10.97 -4.29 -14.56
CA LYS A 139 11.53 -3.06 -15.13
C LYS A 139 10.39 -2.17 -15.62
N GLY A 140 10.46 -0.87 -15.32
CA GLY A 140 9.44 0.14 -15.61
C GLY A 140 9.13 0.39 -17.09
N VAL A 141 9.72 -0.39 -18.00
CA VAL A 141 9.41 -0.40 -19.43
C VAL A 141 8.90 -1.78 -19.82
N ARG A 142 7.66 -2.07 -19.47
CA ARG A 142 6.81 -2.95 -20.28
C ARG A 142 5.72 -2.07 -20.89
N ASN A 143 5.98 -1.56 -22.09
CA ASN A 143 4.88 -1.32 -23.03
C ASN A 143 4.15 -2.66 -23.19
N SER A 144 2.81 -2.64 -23.23
CA SER A 144 1.85 -3.77 -23.21
C SER A 144 1.44 -4.14 -21.77
N ILE A 145 0.17 -4.00 -21.36
CA ILE A 145 -1.09 -4.31 -22.06
C ILE A 145 -2.20 -3.38 -21.54
#